data_AF-A0A1I7T6P0-F1
#
_entry.id   AF-A0A1I7T6P0-F1
#
_cell.length_a   1.000
_cell.length_b   1.000
_cell.length_c   1.000
_cell.angle_alpha   90.00
_cell.angle_beta   90.00
_cell.angle_gamma   90.00
#
_symmetry.space_group_name_H-M   'P 1'
#
loop_
_entity.id
_entity.type
_entity.pdbx_description
1 polymer ?
#
loop_
_entity_poly.entity_id
_entity_poly.type
_entity_poly.pdbx_seq_one_letter_code
_entity_poly.pdbx_strand_id
1 'polypeptide(L)'
;MQYWDFNDLYVPVLKTSSCRYDTYWVNRLVGSQTLVSYLTDVMNIQVHTLSISFTCSINLPRNVVDWVMSRQGSVHSLQLLGEHCDERELHYVLDKCKVKDFLYLGVPTNDSFQRNISVQLNRIYLTCTPWLTIDHLLSIDSCVIVTRDTAFTNQDMNRFLKSWANGNHPRLRMIELQMEPIQIEVLTAGLDGRVVRRGQQRPFVISEEVTFQISDSWDIQRDRAASILGYETEYGPSKMFSMVVWPDFEGNVYEL
;
A
#
# COMPACT_ATOMS: atom_id res chain seq x y z
N MET A 1 -34.29 -21.18 8.43
CA MET A 1 -32.98 -21.06 9.09
C MET A 1 -32.36 -22.46 9.14
N GLN A 2 -31.12 -22.63 8.72
CA GLN A 2 -30.38 -23.90 8.86
C GLN A 2 -29.41 -23.79 10.05
N TYR A 3 -28.85 -24.90 10.50
CA TYR A 3 -27.77 -24.91 11.50
C TYR A 3 -26.58 -25.65 10.93
N TRP A 4 -25.40 -25.06 11.04
CA TRP A 4 -24.13 -25.69 10.66
C TRP A 4 -23.31 -25.96 11.92
N ASP A 5 -22.56 -27.05 11.88
CA ASP A 5 -21.65 -27.46 12.95
C ASP A 5 -20.24 -26.94 12.63
N PHE A 6 -19.69 -26.16 13.55
CA PHE A 6 -18.32 -25.68 13.52
C PHE A 6 -17.58 -26.17 14.76
N ASN A 7 -17.12 -27.42 14.76
CA ASN A 7 -16.44 -28.07 15.88
C ASN A 7 -17.29 -28.10 17.16
N ASP A 8 -18.43 -28.79 17.10
CA ASP A 8 -19.42 -28.95 18.17
C ASP A 8 -20.18 -27.66 18.55
N LEU A 9 -20.04 -26.61 17.72
CA LEU A 9 -20.78 -25.36 17.83
C LEU A 9 -21.85 -25.29 16.73
N TYR A 10 -23.11 -25.46 17.14
CA TYR A 10 -24.25 -25.36 16.25
C TYR A 10 -24.67 -23.91 16.05
N VAL A 11 -24.42 -23.38 14.86
CA VAL A 11 -24.60 -21.97 14.54
C VAL A 11 -25.77 -21.81 13.56
N PRO A 12 -26.72 -20.89 13.83
CA PRO A 12 -27.76 -20.55 12.87
C PRO A 12 -27.13 -19.93 11.61
N VAL A 13 -27.54 -20.43 10.45
CA VAL A 13 -27.09 -19.96 9.14
C VAL A 13 -28.29 -19.64 8.24
N LEU A 14 -28.22 -18.49 7.59
CA LEU A 14 -29.16 -18.07 6.56
C LEU A 14 -28.43 -17.93 5.22
N LYS A 15 -28.87 -18.69 4.22
CA LYS A 15 -28.42 -18.49 2.84
C LYS A 15 -29.13 -17.26 2.27
N THR A 16 -28.38 -16.20 1.95
CA THR A 16 -28.91 -14.95 1.42
C THR A 16 -28.78 -14.83 -0.10
N SER A 17 -27.83 -15.55 -0.71
CA SER A 17 -27.72 -15.68 -2.17
C SER A 17 -27.05 -17.01 -2.57
N SER A 18 -26.79 -17.24 -3.86
CA SER A 18 -26.14 -18.46 -4.36
C SER A 18 -24.82 -18.78 -3.65
N CYS A 19 -24.03 -17.76 -3.32
CA CYS A 19 -22.70 -17.87 -2.74
C CYS A 19 -22.51 -17.02 -1.46
N ARG A 20 -23.60 -16.65 -0.78
CA ARG A 20 -23.54 -15.85 0.46
C ARG A 20 -24.36 -16.50 1.57
N TYR A 21 -23.71 -16.63 2.72
CA TYR A 21 -24.26 -17.20 3.95
C TYR A 21 -24.00 -16.26 5.11
N ASP A 22 -25.05 -15.95 5.86
CA ASP A 22 -24.97 -15.15 7.08
C ASP A 22 -25.06 -16.10 8.29
N THR A 23 -24.06 -16.04 9.17
CA THR A 23 -24.00 -16.82 10.42
C THR A 23 -24.29 -15.93 11.62
N TYR A 24 -25.07 -16.41 12.58
CA TYR A 24 -25.50 -15.62 13.74
C TYR A 24 -24.79 -16.02 15.01
N TRP A 25 -24.15 -15.06 15.67
CA TRP A 25 -23.33 -15.27 16.86
C TRP A 25 -23.68 -14.28 17.95
N VAL A 26 -23.63 -14.71 19.22
CA VAL A 26 -23.80 -13.82 20.39
C VAL A 26 -22.69 -12.78 20.45
N ASN A 27 -21.45 -13.19 20.15
CA ASN A 27 -20.29 -12.31 20.08
C ASN A 27 -19.64 -12.43 18.70
N ARG A 28 -19.56 -11.31 17.98
CA ARG A 28 -19.01 -11.25 16.61
C ARG A 28 -17.54 -11.68 16.55
N LEU A 29 -16.72 -11.32 17.54
CA LEU A 29 -15.30 -11.69 17.56
C LEU A 29 -15.14 -13.20 17.73
N VAL A 30 -15.86 -13.80 18.68
CA VAL A 30 -15.86 -15.25 18.89
C VAL A 30 -16.31 -15.98 17.62
N GLY A 31 -17.40 -15.52 17.00
CA GLY A 31 -17.88 -16.10 15.74
C GLY A 31 -16.85 -16.05 14.62
N SER A 32 -16.21 -14.89 14.42
CA SER A 32 -15.13 -14.75 13.43
C SER A 32 -13.94 -15.66 13.73
N GLN A 33 -13.50 -15.75 14.99
CA GLN A 33 -12.38 -16.61 15.38
C GLN A 33 -12.70 -18.10 15.15
N THR A 34 -13.91 -18.54 15.46
CA THR A 34 -14.35 -19.93 15.22
C THR A 34 -14.39 -20.24 13.73
N LEU A 35 -15.02 -19.38 12.92
CA LEU A 35 -15.11 -19.59 11.47
C LEU A 35 -13.74 -19.60 10.79
N VAL A 36 -12.88 -18.62 11.13
CA VAL A 36 -11.53 -18.57 10.57
C VAL A 36 -10.74 -19.79 10.99
N SER A 37 -10.82 -20.22 12.26
CA SER A 37 -10.14 -21.44 12.71
C SER A 37 -10.59 -22.66 11.91
N TYR A 38 -11.91 -22.89 11.86
CA TYR A 38 -12.47 -24.00 11.11
C TYR A 38 -12.03 -24.00 9.64
N LEU A 39 -12.11 -22.86 8.96
CA LEU A 39 -11.71 -22.75 7.56
C LEU A 39 -10.20 -22.97 7.35
N THR A 40 -9.36 -22.39 8.21
CA THR A 40 -7.90 -22.59 8.13
C THR A 40 -7.51 -24.03 8.39
N ASP A 41 -8.19 -24.70 9.32
CA ASP A 41 -7.89 -26.07 9.72
C ASP A 41 -8.37 -27.06 8.65
N VAL A 42 -9.59 -26.89 8.12
CA VAL A 42 -10.15 -27.73 7.05
C VAL A 42 -9.36 -27.60 5.74
N MET A 43 -8.97 -26.38 5.37
CA MET A 43 -8.26 -26.11 4.12
C MET A 43 -6.74 -26.27 4.26
N ASN A 44 -6.24 -26.43 5.50
CA ASN A 44 -4.81 -26.45 5.83
C ASN A 44 -4.06 -25.22 5.27
N ILE A 45 -4.62 -24.03 5.50
CA ILE A 45 -4.06 -22.75 5.06
C ILE A 45 -3.89 -21.78 6.22
N GLN A 46 -2.99 -20.81 6.08
CA GLN A 46 -2.84 -19.70 7.02
C GLN A 46 -3.67 -18.50 6.58
N VAL A 47 -3.93 -17.57 7.50
CA VAL A 47 -4.55 -16.28 7.18
C VAL A 47 -3.58 -15.49 6.30
N HIS A 48 -3.95 -15.29 5.05
CA HIS A 48 -3.13 -14.54 4.10
C HIS A 48 -3.13 -13.03 4.40
N THR A 49 -4.33 -12.46 4.56
CA THR A 49 -4.55 -11.03 4.73
C THR A 49 -5.30 -10.75 6.03
N LEU A 50 -4.80 -9.80 6.82
CA LEU A 50 -5.53 -9.25 7.95
C LEU A 50 -6.03 -7.84 7.59
N SER A 51 -7.35 -7.67 7.54
CA SER A 51 -7.99 -6.37 7.34
C SER A 51 -8.70 -5.93 8.63
N ILE A 52 -8.35 -4.75 9.13
CA ILE A 52 -8.90 -4.18 10.35
C ILE A 52 -9.56 -2.86 10.00
N SER A 53 -10.86 -2.77 10.29
CA SER A 53 -11.60 -1.52 10.24
C SER A 53 -11.65 -0.91 11.65
N PHE A 54 -11.03 0.25 11.81
CA PHE A 54 -11.16 1.07 13.02
C PHE A 54 -12.55 1.69 13.02
N THR A 55 -13.43 1.07 13.82
CA THR A 55 -14.77 1.57 14.14
C THR A 55 -14.78 1.99 15.61
N CYS A 56 -15.79 2.74 16.05
CA CYS A 56 -15.91 3.25 17.43
C CYS A 56 -15.95 2.18 18.56
N SER A 57 -15.80 0.89 18.24
CA SER A 57 -15.73 -0.19 19.23
C SER A 57 -14.32 -0.30 19.83
N ILE A 58 -14.23 -0.04 21.14
CA ILE A 58 -13.00 -0.06 21.95
C ILE A 58 -12.35 -1.46 21.94
N ASN A 59 -11.02 -1.52 21.81
CA ASN A 59 -10.13 -2.71 21.94
C ASN A 59 -10.30 -3.87 20.92
N LEU A 60 -11.21 -3.78 19.95
CA LEU A 60 -11.36 -4.83 18.94
C LEU A 60 -10.08 -5.08 18.11
N PRO A 61 -9.31 -4.04 17.70
CA PRO A 61 -8.09 -4.24 16.91
C PRO A 61 -7.02 -5.09 17.62
N ARG A 62 -6.73 -4.83 18.91
CA ARG A 62 -5.69 -5.57 19.65
C ARG A 62 -6.03 -7.05 19.78
N ASN A 63 -7.26 -7.37 20.19
CA ASN A 63 -7.69 -8.75 20.39
C ASN A 63 -7.59 -9.56 19.09
N VAL A 64 -7.94 -8.95 17.96
CA VAL A 64 -7.82 -9.58 16.65
C VAL A 64 -6.34 -9.81 16.29
N VAL A 65 -5.50 -8.78 16.41
CA VAL A 65 -4.06 -8.89 16.09
C VAL A 65 -3.38 -9.92 16.98
N ASP A 66 -3.61 -9.89 18.29
CA ASP A 66 -3.01 -10.84 19.23
C ASP A 66 -3.41 -12.27 18.90
N TRP A 67 -4.69 -12.49 18.59
CA TRP A 67 -5.18 -13.80 18.20
C TRP A 67 -4.55 -14.28 16.88
N VAL A 68 -4.53 -13.46 15.82
CA VAL A 68 -3.91 -13.87 14.54
C VAL A 68 -2.42 -14.11 14.73
N MET A 69 -1.70 -13.19 15.40
CA MET A 69 -0.25 -13.31 15.61
C MET A 69 0.13 -14.51 16.51
N SER A 70 -0.76 -14.92 17.44
CA SER A 70 -0.54 -16.13 18.24
C SER A 70 -0.66 -17.42 17.42
N ARG A 71 -1.48 -17.42 16.36
CA ARG A 71 -1.67 -18.57 15.46
C ARG A 71 -0.59 -18.63 14.39
N GLN A 72 -0.14 -17.47 13.91
CA GLN A 72 0.85 -17.35 12.86
C GLN A 72 1.74 -16.14 13.11
N GLY A 73 3.05 -16.32 13.08
CA GLY A 73 3.99 -15.24 13.41
C GLY A 73 4.02 -14.06 12.43
N SER A 74 3.23 -14.09 11.35
CA SER A 74 3.15 -13.03 10.33
C SER A 74 1.94 -13.21 9.42
N VAL A 75 1.55 -12.14 8.71
CA VAL A 75 0.61 -12.18 7.57
C VAL A 75 1.31 -11.74 6.28
N HIS A 76 0.77 -12.13 5.13
CA HIS A 76 1.28 -11.63 3.84
C HIS A 76 0.91 -10.16 3.67
N SER A 77 -0.36 -9.82 3.96
CA SER A 77 -0.90 -8.46 3.81
C SER A 77 -1.58 -7.96 5.07
N LEU A 78 -1.37 -6.68 5.40
CA LEU A 78 -2.10 -5.95 6.43
C LEU A 78 -2.82 -4.75 5.81
N GLN A 79 -4.12 -4.62 6.08
CA GLN A 79 -4.92 -3.50 5.62
C GLN A 79 -5.60 -2.84 6.82
N LEU A 80 -5.33 -1.56 7.02
CA LEU A 80 -5.86 -0.76 8.10
C LEU A 80 -6.74 0.33 7.49
N LEU A 81 -8.02 0.32 7.81
CA LEU A 81 -9.04 1.19 7.22
C LEU A 81 -9.86 1.82 8.36
N GLY A 82 -10.38 3.02 8.19
CA GLY A 82 -11.32 3.58 9.16
C GLY A 82 -11.50 5.07 9.00
N GLU A 83 -12.62 5.59 9.51
CA GLU A 83 -12.91 7.03 9.51
C GLU A 83 -12.29 7.73 10.72
N HIS A 84 -12.09 6.99 11.81
CA HIS A 84 -11.50 7.46 13.06
C HIS A 84 -10.54 6.39 13.59
N CYS A 85 -9.41 6.82 14.14
CA CYS A 85 -8.44 5.91 14.72
C CYS A 85 -7.87 6.47 16.03
N ASP A 86 -7.85 5.63 17.09
CA ASP A 86 -6.99 5.90 18.24
C ASP A 86 -5.56 5.54 17.84
N GLU A 87 -4.67 6.53 17.82
CA GLU A 87 -3.27 6.37 17.41
C GLU A 87 -2.54 5.32 18.26
N ARG A 88 -2.95 5.10 19.52
CA ARG A 88 -2.38 4.05 20.38
C ARG A 88 -2.72 2.66 19.87
N GLU A 89 -3.93 2.48 19.35
CA GLU A 89 -4.35 1.23 18.71
C GLU A 89 -3.60 1.02 17.41
N LEU A 90 -3.43 2.07 16.61
CA LEU A 90 -2.67 2.00 15.37
C LEU A 90 -1.21 1.61 15.62
N HIS A 91 -0.54 2.28 16.56
CA HIS A 91 0.81 1.93 16.95
C HIS A 91 0.91 0.48 17.42
N TYR A 92 -0.02 0.03 18.27
CA TYR A 92 -0.04 -1.35 18.73
C TYR A 92 -0.13 -2.35 17.57
N VAL A 93 -1.06 -2.13 16.64
CA VAL A 93 -1.25 -2.99 15.47
C VAL A 93 0.02 -3.02 14.61
N LEU A 94 0.60 -1.86 14.31
CA LEU A 94 1.82 -1.76 13.49
C LEU A 94 3.07 -2.32 14.18
N ASP A 95 3.13 -2.32 15.52
CA ASP A 95 4.24 -2.91 16.29
C ASP A 95 4.12 -4.44 16.42
N LYS A 96 2.89 -4.92 16.65
CA LYS A 96 2.63 -6.34 16.92
C LYS A 96 2.52 -7.17 15.65
N CYS A 97 1.93 -6.61 14.59
CA CYS A 97 1.65 -7.33 13.37
C CYS A 97 2.86 -7.37 12.43
N LYS A 98 3.44 -8.56 12.24
CA LYS A 98 4.52 -8.75 11.26
C LYS A 98 3.93 -8.97 9.86
N VAL A 99 4.34 -8.11 8.92
CA VAL A 99 3.84 -8.10 7.53
C VAL A 99 4.98 -8.47 6.59
N LYS A 100 4.69 -9.32 5.59
CA LYS A 100 5.72 -9.83 4.66
C LYS A 100 5.77 -9.08 3.33
N ASP A 101 4.64 -8.61 2.81
CA ASP A 101 4.57 -8.10 1.44
C ASP A 101 3.89 -6.75 1.31
N PHE A 102 2.65 -6.64 1.82
CA PHE A 102 1.79 -5.50 1.54
C PHE A 102 1.23 -4.85 2.80
N LEU A 103 1.45 -3.54 2.93
CA LEU A 103 0.79 -2.70 3.92
C LEU A 103 -0.11 -1.67 3.22
N TYR A 104 -1.38 -1.66 3.61
CA TYR A 104 -2.30 -0.57 3.33
C TYR A 104 -2.65 0.15 4.63
N LEU A 105 -2.41 1.45 4.69
CA LEU A 105 -2.79 2.32 5.80
C LEU A 105 -3.68 3.44 5.26
N GLY A 106 -4.98 3.35 5.52
CA GLY A 106 -5.97 4.36 5.17
C GLY A 106 -6.85 4.71 6.36
N VAL A 107 -6.20 5.19 7.41
CA VAL A 107 -6.85 5.73 8.61
C VAL A 107 -6.38 7.17 8.79
N PRO A 108 -7.29 8.12 9.04
CA PRO A 108 -6.91 9.47 9.42
C PRO A 108 -6.10 9.48 10.71
N THR A 109 -5.01 10.23 10.72
CA THR A 109 -4.16 10.50 11.89
C THR A 109 -4.00 12.00 12.07
N ASN A 110 -3.69 12.44 13.29
CA ASN A 110 -3.48 13.87 13.54
C ASN A 110 -2.12 14.32 12.97
N ASP A 111 -1.93 15.63 12.84
CA ASP A 111 -0.66 16.21 12.35
C ASP A 111 0.54 15.87 13.25
N SER A 112 0.30 15.57 14.53
CA SER A 112 1.33 15.16 15.49
C SER A 112 1.73 13.69 15.37
N PHE A 113 1.02 12.89 14.59
CA PHE A 113 1.34 11.48 14.41
C PHE A 113 2.71 11.33 13.75
N GLN A 114 3.54 10.45 14.30
CA GLN A 114 4.88 10.19 13.78
C GLN A 114 5.14 8.70 13.77
N ARG A 115 5.48 8.15 12.60
CA ARG A 115 5.77 6.73 12.46
C ARG A 115 6.81 6.48 11.39
N ASN A 116 7.91 5.87 11.79
CA ASN A 116 8.83 5.28 10.83
C ASN A 116 8.24 3.98 10.29
N ILE A 117 8.02 3.94 8.97
CA ILE A 117 7.68 2.71 8.25
C ILE A 117 8.99 2.17 7.68
N SER A 118 9.83 1.61 8.55
CA SER A 118 11.14 1.05 8.18
C SER A 118 11.06 -0.41 7.72
N VAL A 119 9.86 -0.93 7.47
CA VAL A 119 9.67 -2.33 7.09
C VAL A 119 9.99 -2.49 5.60
N GLN A 120 10.90 -3.40 5.28
CA GLN A 120 11.14 -3.83 3.89
C GLN A 120 9.92 -4.61 3.39
N LEU A 121 8.96 -3.89 2.83
CA LEU A 121 7.77 -4.45 2.18
C LEU A 121 7.92 -4.33 0.68
N ASN A 122 7.23 -5.18 -0.09
CA ASN A 122 7.23 -5.03 -1.54
C ASN A 122 6.27 -3.92 -1.97
N ARG A 123 5.18 -3.72 -1.22
CA ARG A 123 4.11 -2.78 -1.55
C ARG A 123 3.67 -2.01 -0.31
N ILE A 124 3.68 -0.68 -0.39
CA ILE A 124 3.24 0.21 0.70
C ILE A 124 2.29 1.24 0.16
N TYR A 125 1.05 1.21 0.64
CA TYR A 125 -0.04 2.09 0.22
C TYR A 125 -0.48 2.90 1.44
N LEU A 126 -0.25 4.20 1.43
CA LEU A 126 -0.54 5.09 2.56
C LEU A 126 -1.49 6.21 2.10
N THR A 127 -2.68 6.29 2.67
CA THR A 127 -3.63 7.37 2.39
C THR A 127 -3.89 8.16 3.66
N CYS A 128 -4.33 9.41 3.53
CA CYS A 128 -4.50 10.32 4.66
C CYS A 128 -3.19 10.54 5.44
N THR A 129 -2.10 10.86 4.74
CA THR A 129 -0.76 10.98 5.34
C THR A 129 -0.15 12.38 5.30
N PRO A 130 -0.76 13.39 5.95
CA PRO A 130 -0.15 14.73 6.05
C PRO A 130 1.14 14.72 6.88
N TRP A 131 1.33 13.72 7.73
CA TRP A 131 2.51 13.52 8.59
C TRP A 131 3.73 12.94 7.85
N LEU A 132 3.57 12.47 6.61
CA LEU A 132 4.66 11.87 5.87
C LEU A 132 5.65 12.95 5.41
N THR A 133 6.86 12.92 5.95
CA THR A 133 7.95 13.83 5.59
C THR A 133 8.80 13.24 4.48
N ILE A 134 9.63 14.06 3.86
CA ILE A 134 10.60 13.60 2.85
C ILE A 134 11.59 12.59 3.45
N ASP A 135 11.97 12.76 4.71
CA ASP A 135 12.89 11.83 5.37
C ASP A 135 12.23 10.46 5.63
N HIS A 136 10.92 10.44 5.93
CA HIS A 136 10.16 9.18 5.95
C HIS A 136 10.18 8.51 4.59
N LEU A 137 9.88 9.23 3.50
CA LEU A 137 9.88 8.67 2.14
C LEU A 137 11.26 8.14 1.74
N LEU A 138 12.33 8.87 2.05
CA LEU A 138 13.72 8.46 1.79
C LEU A 138 14.13 7.20 2.59
N SER A 139 13.49 6.95 3.74
CA SER A 139 13.74 5.76 4.55
C SER A 139 13.00 4.50 4.06
N ILE A 140 11.98 4.66 3.21
CA ILE A 140 11.18 3.54 2.70
C ILE A 140 11.95 2.81 1.61
N ASP A 141 12.27 1.55 1.87
CA ASP A 141 12.75 0.60 0.87
C ASP A 141 11.58 -0.30 0.45
N SER A 142 10.96 -0.01 -0.70
CA SER A 142 9.83 -0.77 -1.26
C SER A 142 9.91 -0.84 -2.78
N CYS A 143 9.28 -1.86 -3.38
CA CYS A 143 9.17 -1.98 -4.83
C CYS A 143 8.10 -1.03 -5.39
N VAL A 144 6.98 -0.93 -4.67
CA VAL A 144 5.85 -0.06 -5.01
C VAL A 144 5.51 0.81 -3.81
N ILE A 145 5.46 2.12 -4.04
CA ILE A 145 5.07 3.12 -3.05
C ILE A 145 3.88 3.88 -3.63
N VAL A 146 2.74 3.83 -2.96
CA VAL A 146 1.57 4.65 -3.30
C VAL A 146 1.21 5.49 -2.10
N THR A 147 1.21 6.82 -2.24
CA THR A 147 0.75 7.71 -1.17
C THR A 147 -0.29 8.73 -1.65
N ARG A 148 -1.13 9.19 -0.74
CA ARG A 148 -2.19 10.19 -0.98
C ARG A 148 -2.25 11.19 0.17
N ASP A 149 -2.82 12.36 -0.09
CA ASP A 149 -3.03 13.41 0.91
C ASP A 149 -1.72 13.82 1.63
N THR A 150 -0.65 14.01 0.87
CA THR A 150 0.65 14.45 1.40
C THR A 150 0.84 15.96 1.27
N ALA A 151 1.84 16.49 1.96
CA ALA A 151 2.28 17.88 1.86
C ALA A 151 3.58 18.04 1.03
N PHE A 152 3.92 17.06 0.17
CA PHE A 152 5.17 17.10 -0.59
C PHE A 152 5.24 18.29 -1.56
N THR A 153 6.40 18.94 -1.57
CA THR A 153 6.75 20.00 -2.52
C THR A 153 7.59 19.47 -3.69
N ASN A 154 7.74 20.27 -4.74
CA ASN A 154 8.67 19.98 -5.83
C ASN A 154 10.12 19.85 -5.33
N GLN A 155 10.49 20.58 -4.26
CA GLN A 155 11.84 20.49 -3.66
C GLN A 155 12.04 19.17 -2.91
N ASP A 156 11.02 18.70 -2.18
CA ASP A 156 11.06 17.40 -1.51
C ASP A 156 11.22 16.28 -2.53
N MET A 157 10.42 16.31 -3.60
CA MET A 157 10.50 15.29 -4.64
C MET A 157 11.78 15.40 -5.48
N ASN A 158 12.36 16.59 -5.65
CA ASN A 158 13.71 16.73 -6.22
C ASN A 158 14.78 16.05 -5.35
N ARG A 159 14.68 16.17 -4.00
CA ARG A 159 15.57 15.43 -3.08
C ARG A 159 15.42 13.92 -3.24
N PHE A 160 14.18 13.42 -3.35
CA PHE A 160 13.90 12.02 -3.61
C PHE A 160 14.51 11.54 -4.93
N LEU A 161 14.28 12.27 -6.04
CA LEU A 161 14.80 11.92 -7.35
C LEU A 161 16.34 11.90 -7.40
N LYS A 162 16.99 12.87 -6.74
CA LYS A 162 18.46 12.88 -6.60
C LYS A 162 18.97 11.71 -5.76
N SER A 163 18.28 11.37 -4.68
CA SER A 163 18.60 10.20 -3.87
C SER A 163 18.54 8.92 -4.70
N TRP A 164 17.44 8.72 -5.43
CA TRP A 164 17.26 7.59 -6.35
C TRP A 164 18.34 7.55 -7.45
N ALA A 165 18.64 8.69 -8.08
CA ALA A 165 19.65 8.78 -9.13
C ALA A 165 21.07 8.45 -8.63
N ASN A 166 21.32 8.59 -7.33
CA ASN A 166 22.58 8.20 -6.67
C ASN A 166 22.60 6.74 -6.20
N GLY A 167 21.62 5.92 -6.60
CA GLY A 167 21.57 4.49 -6.32
C GLY A 167 20.76 4.08 -5.10
N ASN A 168 20.11 5.02 -4.40
CA ASN A 168 19.16 4.66 -3.33
C ASN A 168 17.86 4.09 -3.92
N HIS A 169 17.06 3.44 -3.06
CA HIS A 169 15.84 2.72 -3.44
C HIS A 169 16.10 1.69 -4.56
N PRO A 170 17.02 0.72 -4.36
CA PRO A 170 17.42 -0.24 -5.39
C PRO A 170 16.27 -1.12 -5.86
N ARG A 171 15.27 -1.37 -4.99
CA ARG A 171 14.11 -2.22 -5.30
C ARG A 171 12.95 -1.47 -5.96
N LEU A 172 12.98 -0.13 -5.95
CA LEU A 172 11.87 0.69 -6.44
C LEU A 172 11.63 0.43 -7.93
N ARG A 173 10.38 0.14 -8.26
CA ARG A 173 9.84 -0.03 -9.62
C ARG A 173 8.77 1.00 -9.93
N MET A 174 7.99 1.40 -8.92
CA MET A 174 6.94 2.39 -9.06
C MET A 174 6.79 3.23 -7.80
N ILE A 175 6.67 4.53 -7.98
CA ILE A 175 6.15 5.43 -6.96
C ILE A 175 5.04 6.28 -7.55
N GLU A 176 3.95 6.42 -6.81
CA GLU A 176 2.88 7.34 -7.13
C GLU A 176 2.46 8.09 -5.87
N LEU A 177 2.43 9.42 -5.93
CA LEU A 177 2.03 10.23 -4.79
C LEU A 177 1.33 11.52 -5.18
N GLN A 178 0.46 11.98 -4.29
CA GLN A 178 -0.11 13.30 -4.40
C GLN A 178 0.85 14.34 -3.82
N MET A 179 1.07 15.45 -4.52
CA MET A 179 1.92 16.57 -4.09
C MET A 179 1.31 17.91 -4.54
N GLU A 180 2.00 19.02 -4.26
CA GLU A 180 1.67 20.30 -4.90
C GLU A 180 1.74 20.21 -6.44
N PRO A 181 1.14 21.16 -7.19
CA PRO A 181 1.21 21.14 -8.66
C PRO A 181 2.64 20.96 -9.18
N ILE A 182 2.84 19.96 -10.05
CA ILE A 182 4.16 19.56 -10.51
C ILE A 182 4.77 20.65 -11.40
N GLN A 183 5.94 21.13 -11.03
CA GLN A 183 6.78 22.00 -11.85
C GLN A 183 7.98 21.19 -12.30
N ILE A 184 7.90 20.60 -13.50
CA ILE A 184 8.85 19.56 -13.95
C ILE A 184 10.30 20.06 -13.95
N GLU A 185 10.52 21.35 -14.21
CA GLU A 185 11.83 22.00 -14.19
C GLU A 185 12.41 22.08 -12.78
N VAL A 186 11.59 22.38 -11.77
CA VAL A 186 12.00 22.41 -10.35
C VAL A 186 12.19 21.00 -9.84
N LEU A 187 11.25 20.11 -10.15
CA LEU A 187 11.23 18.70 -9.77
C LEU A 187 12.51 17.99 -10.23
N THR A 188 12.96 18.27 -11.45
CA THR A 188 14.10 17.58 -12.08
C THR A 188 15.39 18.40 -12.10
N ALA A 189 15.43 19.56 -11.44
CA ALA A 189 16.59 20.43 -11.40
C ALA A 189 17.87 19.70 -10.96
N GLY A 190 18.91 19.76 -11.80
CA GLY A 190 20.19 19.09 -11.57
C GLY A 190 20.23 17.60 -11.94
N LEU A 191 19.18 17.08 -12.59
CA LEU A 191 19.13 15.75 -13.19
C LEU A 191 19.16 15.87 -14.71
N ASP A 192 19.76 14.88 -15.37
CA ASP A 192 19.75 14.79 -16.83
C ASP A 192 18.43 14.14 -17.27
N GLY A 193 17.43 14.99 -17.48
CA GLY A 193 16.08 14.60 -17.82
C GLY A 193 15.63 15.19 -19.15
N ARG A 194 14.87 14.43 -19.93
CA ARG A 194 14.34 14.87 -21.24
C ARG A 194 12.93 14.37 -21.48
N VAL A 195 12.19 15.12 -22.28
CA VAL A 195 10.89 14.67 -22.78
C VAL A 195 11.10 13.54 -23.78
N VAL A 196 10.34 12.45 -23.61
CA VAL A 196 10.27 11.32 -24.53
C VAL A 196 8.86 11.19 -25.05
N ARG A 197 8.72 11.31 -26.37
CA ARG A 197 7.44 11.18 -27.08
C ARG A 197 7.34 9.76 -27.61
N ARG A 198 6.42 8.97 -27.05
CA ARG A 198 6.29 7.55 -27.38
C ARG A 198 5.35 7.29 -28.55
N GLY A 199 4.44 8.24 -28.84
CA GLY A 199 3.48 8.18 -29.94
C GLY A 199 2.35 7.15 -29.74
N GLN A 200 2.67 6.00 -29.16
CA GLN A 200 1.72 4.99 -28.70
C GLN A 200 2.03 4.61 -27.25
N GLN A 201 1.01 4.17 -26.53
CA GLN A 201 1.19 3.64 -25.19
C GLN A 201 1.99 2.34 -25.24
N ARG A 202 2.89 2.15 -24.27
CA ARG A 202 3.69 0.92 -24.11
C ARG A 202 3.34 0.23 -22.79
N PRO A 203 3.35 -1.11 -22.74
CA PRO A 203 3.18 -1.82 -21.47
C PRO A 203 4.41 -1.60 -20.57
N PHE A 204 4.17 -1.46 -19.27
CA PHE A 204 5.17 -1.50 -18.20
C PHE A 204 4.66 -2.44 -17.11
N VAL A 205 5.36 -3.56 -16.87
CA VAL A 205 4.91 -4.60 -15.95
C VAL A 205 5.42 -4.30 -14.53
N ILE A 206 4.53 -4.17 -13.56
CA ILE A 206 4.89 -3.89 -12.15
C ILE A 206 4.97 -5.18 -11.34
N SER A 207 4.04 -6.09 -11.61
CA SER A 207 3.92 -7.40 -10.98
C SER A 207 3.24 -8.37 -11.95
N GLU A 208 3.19 -9.65 -11.58
CA GLU A 208 2.46 -10.70 -12.30
C GLU A 208 0.99 -10.35 -12.59
N GLU A 209 0.38 -9.47 -11.78
CA GLU A 209 -1.03 -9.09 -11.86
C GLU A 209 -1.27 -7.69 -12.44
N VAL A 210 -0.24 -6.84 -12.51
CA VAL A 210 -0.39 -5.41 -12.79
C VAL A 210 0.56 -4.94 -13.88
N THR A 211 -0.02 -4.46 -14.98
CA THR A 211 0.67 -3.79 -16.08
C THR A 211 0.05 -2.42 -16.32
N PHE A 212 0.87 -1.38 -16.43
CA PHE A 212 0.43 -0.06 -16.87
C PHE A 212 0.73 0.19 -18.32
N GLN A 213 -0.04 1.12 -18.90
CA GLN A 213 0.22 1.69 -20.19
C GLN A 213 0.90 3.03 -20.01
N ILE A 214 2.18 3.11 -20.33
CA ILE A 214 2.96 4.34 -20.25
C ILE A 214 2.86 5.11 -21.56
N SER A 215 2.61 6.40 -21.47
CA SER A 215 2.55 7.33 -22.60
C SER A 215 3.83 8.17 -22.67
N ASP A 216 3.75 9.34 -23.31
CA ASP A 216 4.78 10.38 -23.22
C ASP A 216 5.20 10.61 -21.76
N SER A 217 6.50 10.80 -21.57
CA SER A 217 7.13 10.81 -20.25
C SER A 217 8.29 11.80 -20.20
N TRP A 218 8.65 12.20 -18.98
CA TRP A 218 9.91 12.86 -18.71
C TRP A 218 10.90 11.84 -18.16
N ASP A 219 11.90 11.49 -18.96
CA ASP A 219 12.78 10.38 -18.66
C ASP A 219 14.12 10.87 -18.12
N ILE A 220 14.54 10.27 -17.01
CA ILE A 220 15.83 10.52 -16.36
C ILE A 220 16.71 9.30 -16.61
N GLN A 221 17.88 9.51 -17.19
CA GLN A 221 18.83 8.44 -17.51
C GLN A 221 20.16 8.63 -16.77
N ARG A 222 20.53 7.62 -15.98
CA ARG A 222 21.84 7.45 -15.31
C ARG A 222 22.23 5.97 -15.43
N ASP A 223 22.79 5.38 -14.38
CA ASP A 223 23.04 3.93 -14.28
C ASP A 223 21.73 3.13 -14.32
N ARG A 224 20.64 3.74 -13.86
CA ARG A 224 19.26 3.27 -14.00
C ARG A 224 18.45 4.33 -14.76
N ALA A 225 17.39 3.90 -15.42
CA ALA A 225 16.46 4.80 -16.09
C ALA A 225 15.13 4.86 -15.33
N ALA A 226 14.52 6.03 -15.30
CA ALA A 226 13.16 6.24 -14.79
C ALA A 226 12.36 7.11 -15.74
N SER A 227 11.04 6.90 -15.73
CA SER A 227 10.08 7.65 -16.53
C SER A 227 9.05 8.28 -15.61
N ILE A 228 8.99 9.62 -15.60
CA ILE A 228 7.98 10.40 -14.90
C ILE A 228 6.78 10.58 -15.84
N LEU A 229 5.60 10.21 -15.36
CA LEU A 229 4.37 10.10 -16.15
C LEU A 229 3.33 11.13 -15.69
N GLY A 230 2.50 11.61 -16.62
CA GLY A 230 1.29 12.37 -16.29
C GLY A 230 1.52 13.63 -15.47
N TYR A 231 2.69 14.27 -15.59
CA TYR A 231 3.05 15.48 -14.83
C TYR A 231 2.29 16.73 -15.33
N GLU A 232 1.78 16.71 -16.56
CA GLU A 232 0.89 17.71 -17.14
C GLU A 232 -0.45 17.09 -17.54
N THR A 233 -1.53 17.86 -17.39
CA THR A 233 -2.88 17.50 -17.82
C THR A 233 -3.47 18.59 -18.71
N GLU A 234 -4.60 18.33 -19.37
CA GLU A 234 -5.32 19.34 -20.15
C GLU A 234 -5.77 20.55 -19.31
N TYR A 235 -5.88 20.39 -17.98
CA TYR A 235 -6.27 21.44 -17.04
C TYR A 235 -5.08 22.12 -16.35
N GLY A 236 -3.85 21.83 -16.79
CA GLY A 236 -2.61 22.35 -16.21
C GLY A 236 -1.82 21.29 -15.43
N PRO A 237 -0.89 21.72 -14.56
CA PRO A 237 0.01 20.80 -13.88
C PRO A 237 -0.73 19.79 -12.99
N SER A 238 -0.34 18.53 -13.09
CA SER A 238 -0.89 17.47 -12.26
C SER A 238 -0.45 17.66 -10.81
N LYS A 239 -1.32 17.22 -9.88
CA LYS A 239 -0.96 17.04 -8.46
C LYS A 239 -0.60 15.58 -8.15
N MET A 240 -0.64 14.70 -9.14
CA MET A 240 -0.29 13.30 -9.03
C MET A 240 1.06 13.08 -9.68
N PHE A 241 2.10 12.87 -8.87
CA PHE A 241 3.41 12.45 -9.35
C PHE A 241 3.39 10.94 -9.53
N SER A 242 3.80 10.47 -10.70
CA SER A 242 3.96 9.05 -10.99
C SER A 242 5.32 8.84 -11.66
N MET A 243 6.10 7.91 -11.14
CA MET A 243 7.39 7.53 -11.70
C MET A 243 7.54 6.01 -11.72
N VAL A 244 7.94 5.48 -12.86
CA VAL A 244 8.33 4.08 -13.03
C VAL A 244 9.83 3.96 -13.24
N VAL A 245 10.42 2.86 -12.80
CA VAL A 245 11.86 2.62 -12.86
C VAL A 245 12.16 1.34 -13.62
N TRP A 246 13.13 1.41 -14.52
CA TRP A 246 13.52 0.32 -15.41
C TRP A 246 14.72 -0.48 -14.85
N PRO A 247 14.85 -1.78 -15.20
CA PRO A 247 13.89 -2.57 -15.97
C PRO A 247 12.61 -2.86 -15.18
N ASP A 248 11.54 -3.20 -15.90
CA ASP A 248 10.26 -3.55 -15.28
C ASP A 248 10.30 -4.93 -14.59
N PHE A 249 9.16 -5.42 -14.10
CA PHE A 249 9.06 -6.70 -13.39
C PHE A 249 9.57 -7.90 -14.20
N GLU A 250 9.33 -7.91 -15.51
CA GLU A 250 9.73 -9.00 -16.42
C GLU A 250 11.17 -8.84 -16.94
N GLY A 251 11.84 -7.75 -16.58
CA GLY A 251 13.17 -7.44 -17.07
C GLY A 251 13.16 -6.68 -18.39
N ASN A 252 12.00 -6.18 -18.84
CA ASN A 252 11.94 -5.34 -20.04
C ASN A 252 12.74 -4.06 -19.76
N VAL A 253 13.71 -3.80 -20.63
CA VAL A 253 14.63 -2.67 -20.48
C VAL A 253 14.03 -1.40 -21.07
N TYR A 254 14.61 -0.26 -20.68
CA TYR A 254 14.25 1.03 -21.25
C TYR A 254 14.54 1.01 -22.77
N GLU A 255 13.51 0.87 -23.59
CA GLU A 255 13.59 1.08 -25.03
C GLU A 255 13.30 2.57 -25.31
N LEU A 256 14.31 3.26 -25.84
CA LEU A 256 14.21 4.64 -26.35
C LEU A 256 13.21 4.72 -27.51
#